data_AF-A0A091L619-F1
#
_entry.id   AF-A0A091L619-F1
#
_cell.length_a   1.000
_cell.length_b   1.000
_cell.length_c   1.000
_cell.angle_alpha   90.00
_cell.angle_beta   90.00
_cell.angle_gamma   90.00
#
_symmetry.space_group_name_H-M   'P 1'
#
loop_
_entity.id
_entity.type
_entity.pdbx_description
1 polymer ?
#
loop_
_entity_poly.entity_id
_entity_poly.type
_entity_poly.pdbx_seq_one_letter_code
_entity_poly.pdbx_strand_id
1 'polypeptide(L)'
;ADRERIGQDSSYEQEGKVQFVIDAVYAMGHALHNMHKNLCPGKVGLCPRMDPVDGVELLKYIRNVNFSGIAGTPVTFNENGDAPGRYDIYQYQIRNSTPEYKVIGQWTDHLHLKVRLGAGWCLCYAALLTKTNRIYRIFEQGKKSVSAPRFISPASQLVITFSLISLQLVGVCIWFIVDPSHSVIDYEDQRTTNPHFARGILKCDISDLSLICLLGYSMLLMVTCTVYAIKTRGVPETFNEAKPIGFTMYTTCIVWLAFIPIFFGTSQSAEKV
;
A
#
# COMPACT_ATOMS: atom_id res chain seq x y z
N ALA A 1 23.82 -0.70 46.78
CA ALA A 1 24.38 -0.15 45.53
C ALA A 1 23.30 -0.30 44.48
N ASP A 2 22.31 0.59 44.59
CA ASP A 2 20.94 0.29 44.20
C ASP A 2 20.56 1.00 42.91
N ARG A 3 20.38 0.14 41.89
CA ARG A 3 19.49 0.23 40.74
C ARG A 3 18.95 1.63 40.40
N GLU A 4 19.65 2.29 39.48
CA GLU A 4 19.07 3.23 38.53
C GLU A 4 18.14 2.48 37.54
N ARG A 5 17.01 1.96 38.04
CA ARG A 5 15.95 1.43 37.19
C ARG A 5 14.69 2.21 37.46
N ILE A 6 14.23 2.92 36.44
CA ILE A 6 12.98 3.66 36.43
C ILE A 6 11.84 2.62 36.52
N GLY A 7 11.14 2.59 37.66
CA GLY A 7 9.99 1.71 37.87
C GLY A 7 8.76 2.22 37.13
N GLN A 8 7.81 1.32 36.83
CA GLN A 8 6.52 1.67 36.22
C GLN A 8 5.72 2.69 37.03
N ASP A 9 6.00 2.83 38.32
CA ASP A 9 5.32 3.77 39.23
C ASP A 9 6.03 5.14 39.34
N SER A 10 7.06 5.40 38.53
CA SER A 10 7.79 6.67 38.58
C SER A 10 7.07 7.78 37.82
N SER A 11 7.10 9.00 38.34
CA SER A 11 6.59 10.20 37.66
C SER A 11 7.53 10.73 36.56
N TYR A 12 8.48 9.91 36.09
CA TYR A 12 9.47 10.32 35.11
C TYR A 12 8.89 10.23 33.71
N GLU A 13 8.72 11.37 33.05
CA GLU A 13 8.44 11.44 31.61
C GLU A 13 9.76 11.38 30.83
N GLN A 14 9.92 10.33 30.02
CA GLN A 14 11.12 10.15 29.22
C GLN A 14 11.17 11.16 28.07
N GLU A 15 12.30 11.84 27.92
CA GLU A 15 12.49 12.80 26.84
C GLU A 15 12.41 12.09 25.47
N GLY A 16 11.53 12.58 24.59
CA GLY A 16 11.22 11.95 23.29
C GLY A 16 12.41 11.86 22.32
N LYS A 17 13.55 12.48 22.65
CA LYS A 17 14.78 12.43 21.86
C LYS A 17 15.80 11.40 22.33
N VAL A 18 15.59 10.76 23.49
CA VAL A 18 16.51 9.74 24.02
C VAL A 18 16.67 8.58 23.05
N GLN A 19 15.62 8.27 22.29
CA GLN A 19 15.67 7.26 21.24
C GLN A 19 16.78 7.53 20.21
N PHE A 20 16.96 8.77 19.78
CA PHE A 20 17.99 9.13 18.80
C PHE A 20 19.40 8.94 19.35
N VAL A 21 19.60 9.19 20.65
CA VAL A 21 20.88 8.97 21.31
C VAL A 21 21.19 7.48 21.38
N ILE A 22 20.19 6.66 21.74
CA ILE A 22 20.32 5.20 21.75
C ILE A 22 20.67 4.71 20.34
N ASP A 23 19.88 5.08 19.34
CA ASP A 23 20.07 4.68 17.95
C ASP A 23 21.45 5.13 17.42
N ALA A 24 21.96 6.31 17.81
CA ALA A 24 23.30 6.77 17.44
C ALA A 24 24.43 5.92 18.06
N VAL A 25 24.30 5.53 19.33
CA VAL A 25 25.26 4.64 19.99
C VAL A 25 25.24 3.25 19.34
N TYR A 26 24.06 2.73 19.04
CA TYR A 26 23.93 1.45 18.31
C TYR A 26 24.50 1.55 16.90
N ALA A 27 24.31 2.66 16.18
CA ALA A 27 24.91 2.87 14.87
C ALA A 27 26.45 2.79 14.93
N MET A 28 27.06 3.44 15.93
CA MET A 28 28.51 3.33 16.15
C MET A 28 28.93 1.90 16.53
N GLY A 29 28.16 1.22 17.39
CA GLY A 29 28.40 -0.17 17.77
C GLY A 29 28.36 -1.12 16.57
N HIS A 30 27.34 -0.98 15.71
CA HIS A 30 27.21 -1.74 14.47
C HIS A 30 28.35 -1.44 13.48
N ALA A 31 28.75 -0.17 13.35
CA ALA A 31 29.87 0.23 12.50
C ALA A 31 31.19 -0.40 12.97
N LEU A 32 31.50 -0.30 14.27
CA LEU A 32 32.69 -0.90 14.87
C LEU A 32 32.66 -2.42 14.80
N HIS A 33 31.51 -3.05 15.00
CA HIS A 33 31.35 -4.49 14.85
C HIS A 33 31.63 -4.95 13.42
N ASN A 34 31.09 -4.25 12.42
CA ASN A 34 31.31 -4.55 11.02
C ASN A 34 32.79 -4.31 10.62
N MET A 35 33.40 -3.23 11.11
CA MET A 35 34.82 -2.94 10.91
C MET A 35 35.71 -4.02 11.53
N HIS A 36 35.43 -4.42 12.77
CA HIS A 36 36.16 -5.46 13.49
C HIS A 36 36.05 -6.83 12.81
N LYS A 37 34.84 -7.20 12.38
CA LYS A 37 34.60 -8.45 11.65
C LYS A 37 35.42 -8.53 10.36
N ASN A 38 35.65 -7.40 9.70
CA ASN A 38 36.42 -7.33 8.45
C ASN A 38 37.94 -7.23 8.68
N LEU A 39 38.39 -6.43 9.65
CA LEU A 39 39.81 -6.15 9.86
C LEU A 39 40.48 -7.12 10.85
N CYS A 40 39.71 -7.70 11.77
CA CYS A 40 40.17 -8.55 12.86
C CYS A 40 39.37 -9.87 12.96
N PRO A 41 39.25 -10.66 11.87
CA PRO A 41 38.40 -11.85 11.85
C PRO A 41 38.84 -12.87 12.93
N GLY A 42 37.90 -13.28 13.78
CA GLY A 42 38.11 -14.34 14.78
C GLY A 42 38.99 -13.97 15.97
N LYS A 43 39.39 -12.70 16.13
CA LYS A 43 40.13 -12.23 17.31
C LYS A 43 39.20 -11.57 18.32
N VAL A 44 39.38 -11.85 19.60
CA VAL A 44 38.69 -11.13 20.68
C VAL A 44 39.49 -9.88 21.05
N GLY A 45 38.83 -8.73 21.14
CA GLY A 45 39.48 -7.44 21.41
C GLY A 45 40.00 -6.72 20.15
N LEU A 46 40.72 -5.62 20.36
CA LEU A 46 41.29 -4.82 19.28
C LEU A 46 42.52 -5.52 18.67
N CYS A 47 42.65 -5.43 17.34
CA CYS A 47 43.85 -5.88 16.64
C CYS A 47 44.68 -4.68 16.15
N PRO A 48 45.97 -4.87 15.77
CA PRO A 48 46.84 -3.77 15.35
C PRO A 48 46.34 -2.95 14.14
N ARG A 49 45.34 -3.45 13.39
CA ARG A 49 44.71 -2.71 12.27
C ARG A 49 43.62 -1.73 12.72
N MET A 50 43.21 -1.81 13.98
CA MET A 50 42.22 -0.93 14.60
C MET A 50 42.83 -0.13 15.78
N ASP A 51 44.16 -0.18 15.95
CA ASP A 51 44.87 0.50 17.04
C ASP A 51 46.07 1.28 16.47
N PRO A 52 45.95 2.60 16.22
CA PRO A 52 44.75 3.44 16.40
C PRO A 52 43.71 3.26 15.28
N VAL A 53 42.45 3.61 15.55
CA VAL A 53 41.36 3.54 14.56
C VAL A 53 41.51 4.66 13.52
N ASP A 54 41.53 4.30 12.23
CA ASP A 54 41.43 5.27 11.14
C ASP A 54 39.99 5.78 10.98
N GLY A 55 39.80 7.09 11.19
CA GLY A 55 38.49 7.74 11.10
C GLY A 55 37.88 7.73 9.70
N VAL A 56 38.70 7.74 8.64
CA VAL A 56 38.21 7.69 7.25
C VAL A 56 37.65 6.31 6.94
N GLU A 57 38.32 5.27 7.42
CA GLU A 57 37.88 3.89 7.27
C GLU A 57 36.63 3.63 8.12
N LEU A 58 36.60 4.12 9.37
CA LEU A 58 35.43 4.02 10.23
C LEU A 58 34.19 4.71 9.62
N LEU A 59 34.36 5.88 8.99
CA LEU A 59 33.25 6.61 8.37
C LEU A 59 32.55 5.79 7.27
N LYS A 60 33.28 4.98 6.51
CA LYS A 60 32.70 4.07 5.50
C LYS A 60 31.77 3.04 6.14
N TYR A 61 32.18 2.50 7.30
CA TYR A 61 31.36 1.56 8.05
C TYR A 61 30.15 2.21 8.70
N ILE A 62 30.29 3.45 9.20
CA ILE A 62 29.17 4.24 9.74
C ILE A 62 28.11 4.51 8.67
N ARG A 63 28.50 4.96 7.47
CA ARG A 63 27.55 5.26 6.39
C ARG A 63 26.79 4.04 5.87
N ASN A 64 27.33 2.83 6.04
CA ASN A 64 26.74 1.60 5.54
C ASN A 64 26.09 0.73 6.63
N VAL A 65 25.69 1.33 7.77
CA VAL A 65 24.89 0.60 8.77
C VAL A 65 23.44 0.50 8.31
N ASN A 66 22.83 -0.65 8.59
CA ASN A 66 21.41 -0.90 8.39
C ASN A 66 20.92 -1.83 9.50
N PHE A 67 20.12 -1.29 10.41
CA PHE A 67 19.52 -2.05 11.51
C PHE A 67 18.18 -1.43 11.91
N SER A 68 17.36 -2.19 12.64
CA SER A 68 16.11 -1.68 13.20
C SER A 68 16.37 -1.05 14.56
N GLY A 69 16.06 0.24 14.71
CA GLY A 69 16.15 0.97 15.97
C GLY A 69 15.10 0.52 16.98
N ILE A 70 15.18 1.05 18.20
CA ILE A 70 14.35 0.60 19.33
C ILE A 70 12.84 0.84 19.13
N ALA A 71 12.45 1.85 18.33
CA ALA A 71 11.07 2.10 17.94
C ALA A 71 10.63 1.34 16.67
N GLY A 72 11.40 0.34 16.23
CA GLY A 72 11.10 -0.44 15.02
C GLY A 72 11.32 0.31 13.71
N THR A 73 11.94 1.50 13.76
CA THR A 73 12.28 2.29 12.57
C THR A 73 13.66 1.90 12.04
N PRO A 74 13.83 1.67 10.73
CA PRO A 74 15.14 1.34 10.17
C PRO A 74 16.06 2.57 10.22
N VAL A 75 17.24 2.38 10.81
CA VAL A 75 18.32 3.38 10.89
C VAL A 75 19.27 3.13 9.72
N THR A 76 19.30 4.08 8.80
CA THR A 76 20.13 4.06 7.58
C THR A 76 20.59 5.48 7.26
N PHE A 77 21.66 5.61 6.48
CA PHE A 77 22.20 6.89 6.06
C PHE A 77 22.24 6.99 4.53
N ASN A 78 22.01 8.18 3.99
CA ASN A 78 22.19 8.48 2.57
C ASN A 78 23.67 8.78 2.24
N GLU A 79 23.96 9.12 0.99
CA GLU A 79 25.33 9.43 0.54
C GLU A 79 25.99 10.60 1.28
N ASN A 80 25.18 11.55 1.77
CA ASN A 80 25.64 12.69 2.55
C ASN A 80 25.89 12.34 4.02
N GLY A 81 25.33 11.22 4.51
CA GLY A 81 25.39 10.82 5.91
C GLY A 81 24.15 11.21 6.71
N ASP A 82 23.07 11.64 6.05
CA ASP A 82 21.81 12.01 6.71
C ASP A 82 20.89 10.79 6.81
N ALA A 83 20.19 10.68 7.93
CA ALA A 83 19.11 9.72 8.09
C ALA A 83 17.81 10.23 7.42
N PRO A 84 16.97 9.35 6.85
CA PRO A 84 15.70 9.76 6.25
C PRO A 84 14.80 10.44 7.29
N GLY A 85 14.32 11.64 6.97
CA GLY A 85 13.48 12.45 7.85
C GLY A 85 12.14 11.79 8.16
N ARG A 86 11.76 11.81 9.44
CA ARG A 86 10.44 11.41 9.92
C ARG A 86 9.96 12.44 10.92
N TYR A 87 8.78 12.98 10.68
CA TYR A 87 8.24 14.04 11.52
C TYR A 87 6.88 13.64 12.06
N ASP A 88 6.75 13.72 13.37
CA ASP A 88 5.45 13.75 14.03
C ASP A 88 4.93 15.19 13.99
N ILE A 89 3.73 15.37 13.48
CA ILE A 89 3.07 16.66 13.38
C ILE A 89 2.24 16.84 14.64
N TYR A 90 2.56 17.87 15.44
CA TYR A 90 1.86 18.20 16.66
C TYR A 90 0.93 19.39 16.44
N GLN A 91 -0.24 19.34 17.06
CA GLN A 91 -1.14 20.47 17.18
C GLN A 91 -1.24 20.87 18.64
N TYR A 92 -1.06 22.16 18.92
CA TYR A 92 -1.30 22.73 20.24
C TYR A 92 -2.81 22.83 20.51
N GLN A 93 -3.27 22.23 21.60
CA GLN A 93 -4.67 22.15 22.00
C GLN A 93 -4.81 22.54 23.47
N ILE A 94 -5.88 23.24 23.87
CA ILE A 94 -6.14 23.56 25.29
C ILE A 94 -7.36 22.76 25.73
N ARG A 95 -7.18 21.85 26.70
CA ARG A 95 -8.24 21.00 27.25
C ARG A 95 -8.44 21.37 28.72
N ASN A 96 -9.65 21.80 29.10
CA ASN A 96 -9.98 22.18 30.48
C ASN A 96 -8.95 23.11 31.15
N SER A 97 -8.56 24.19 30.47
CA SER A 97 -7.58 25.20 30.93
C SER A 97 -6.12 24.72 31.06
N THR A 98 -5.82 23.47 30.71
CA THR A 98 -4.44 22.99 30.57
C THR A 98 -4.04 22.90 29.10
N PRO A 99 -2.94 23.57 28.68
CA PRO A 99 -2.42 23.47 27.33
C PRO A 99 -1.65 22.15 27.12
N GLU A 100 -1.90 21.48 26.00
CA GLU A 100 -1.34 20.17 25.65
C GLU A 100 -0.97 20.11 24.16
N TYR A 101 0.17 19.51 23.82
CA TYR A 101 0.55 19.22 22.44
C TYR A 101 0.11 17.81 22.05
N LYS A 102 -0.72 17.69 21.02
CA LYS A 102 -1.24 16.40 20.56
C LYS A 102 -0.73 16.04 19.18
N VAL A 103 -0.21 14.82 19.02
CA VAL A 103 0.19 14.28 17.71
C VAL A 103 -1.04 14.10 16.81
N ILE A 104 -1.01 14.67 15.61
CA ILE A 104 -2.11 14.65 14.62
C ILE A 104 -1.74 13.95 13.30
N GLY A 105 -0.47 13.62 13.09
CA GLY A 105 -0.04 12.92 11.88
C GLY A 105 1.44 12.63 11.86
N GLN A 106 1.88 11.85 10.87
CA GLN A 106 3.28 11.51 10.64
C GLN A 106 3.63 11.72 9.17
N TRP A 107 4.79 12.32 8.89
CA TRP A 107 5.33 12.48 7.55
C TRP A 107 6.55 11.57 7.36
N THR A 108 6.53 10.80 6.28
CA THR A 108 7.67 10.02 5.76
C THR A 108 7.80 10.31 4.26
N ASP A 109 9.00 10.17 3.70
CA ASP A 109 9.49 10.60 2.37
C ASP A 109 8.63 10.24 1.12
N HIS A 110 7.48 9.57 1.26
CA HIS A 110 6.59 9.17 0.16
C HIS A 110 5.08 9.39 0.43
N LEU A 111 4.40 9.99 -0.55
CA LEU A 111 2.94 10.10 -0.63
C LEU A 111 2.32 8.83 -1.26
N HIS A 112 1.54 8.08 -0.50
CA HIS A 112 0.89 6.85 -0.98
C HIS A 112 -0.50 7.13 -1.61
N LEU A 113 -0.56 7.26 -2.94
CA LEU A 113 -1.83 7.36 -3.69
C LEU A 113 -2.33 5.96 -4.11
N LYS A 114 -3.52 5.54 -3.63
CA LYS A 114 -4.10 4.22 -3.91
C LYS A 114 -4.78 4.13 -5.29
N VAL A 115 -4.06 4.38 -6.37
CA VAL A 115 -4.54 4.14 -7.77
C VAL A 115 -4.68 2.63 -8.07
N ARG A 116 -4.05 1.78 -7.26
CA ARG A 116 -4.04 0.32 -7.43
C ARG A 116 -5.42 -0.35 -7.32
N LEU A 117 -6.38 0.24 -6.62
CA LEU A 117 -7.67 -0.42 -6.35
C LEU A 117 -8.50 -0.57 -7.64
N GLY A 118 -8.68 0.50 -8.42
CA GLY A 118 -9.45 0.43 -9.68
C GLY A 118 -8.67 -0.20 -10.84
N ALA A 119 -7.41 0.20 -11.04
CA ALA A 119 -6.61 -0.26 -12.18
C ALA A 119 -6.24 -1.74 -12.10
N GLY A 120 -5.95 -2.25 -10.89
CA GLY A 120 -5.60 -3.65 -10.67
C GLY A 120 -6.75 -4.60 -11.00
N TRP A 121 -7.97 -4.25 -10.58
CA TRP A 121 -9.16 -5.05 -10.87
C TRP A 121 -9.53 -5.03 -12.35
N CYS A 122 -9.45 -3.87 -13.00
CA CYS A 122 -9.68 -3.78 -14.44
C CYS A 122 -8.71 -4.65 -15.24
N LEU A 123 -7.42 -4.66 -14.87
CA LEU A 123 -6.40 -5.48 -15.53
C LEU A 123 -6.72 -6.98 -15.42
N CYS A 124 -7.07 -7.46 -14.22
CA CYS A 124 -7.42 -8.85 -13.98
C CYS A 124 -8.67 -9.28 -14.78
N TYR A 125 -9.75 -8.48 -14.74
CA TYR A 125 -10.98 -8.83 -15.44
C TYR A 125 -10.86 -8.70 -16.97
N ALA A 126 -10.12 -7.73 -17.50
CA ALA A 126 -9.89 -7.62 -18.93
C ALA A 126 -9.13 -8.84 -19.49
N ALA A 127 -8.13 -9.34 -18.76
CA ALA A 127 -7.39 -10.55 -19.14
C ALA A 127 -8.28 -11.81 -19.07
N LEU A 128 -9.05 -11.97 -17.98
CA LEU A 128 -10.00 -13.08 -17.83
C LEU A 128 -11.08 -13.05 -18.92
N LEU A 129 -11.62 -11.87 -19.25
CA LEU A 129 -12.62 -11.71 -20.29
C LEU A 129 -12.08 -12.15 -21.65
N THR A 130 -10.89 -11.70 -22.00
CA THR A 130 -10.26 -12.01 -23.30
C THR A 130 -10.04 -13.52 -23.44
N LYS A 131 -9.56 -14.16 -22.36
CA LYS A 131 -9.35 -15.61 -22.32
C LYS A 131 -10.68 -16.39 -22.43
N THR A 132 -11.69 -15.97 -21.69
CA THR A 132 -13.01 -16.65 -21.66
C THR A 132 -13.75 -16.45 -22.99
N ASN A 133 -13.69 -15.25 -23.57
CA ASN A 133 -14.27 -14.93 -24.87
C ASN A 133 -13.59 -15.73 -26.00
N ARG A 134 -12.26 -15.93 -25.93
CA ARG A 134 -11.54 -16.81 -26.86
C ARG A 134 -12.11 -18.24 -26.81
N ILE A 135 -12.21 -18.81 -25.62
CA ILE A 135 -12.74 -20.18 -25.41
C ILE A 135 -14.17 -20.25 -25.97
N TYR A 136 -15.04 -19.31 -25.61
CA TYR A 136 -16.40 -19.25 -26.10
C TYR A 136 -16.48 -19.27 -27.63
N ARG A 137 -15.68 -18.44 -28.31
CA ARG A 137 -15.69 -18.33 -29.79
C ARG A 137 -15.21 -19.59 -30.48
N ILE A 138 -14.22 -20.29 -29.91
CA ILE A 138 -13.73 -21.57 -30.44
C ILE A 138 -14.85 -22.62 -30.40
N PHE A 139 -15.49 -22.79 -29.24
CA PHE A 139 -16.51 -23.82 -29.07
C PHE A 139 -17.83 -23.49 -29.79
N GLU A 140 -18.24 -22.22 -29.81
CA GLU A 140 -19.49 -21.83 -30.46
C GLU A 140 -19.39 -21.90 -32.00
N GLN A 141 -18.23 -21.54 -32.56
CA GLN A 141 -18.00 -21.69 -33.99
C GLN A 141 -17.79 -23.15 -34.38
N GLY A 142 -17.11 -23.94 -33.53
CA GLY A 142 -16.92 -25.38 -33.74
C GLY A 142 -18.23 -26.19 -33.81
N LYS A 143 -19.32 -25.69 -33.23
CA LYS A 143 -20.67 -26.28 -33.40
C LYS A 143 -21.28 -26.05 -34.79
N LYS A 144 -20.84 -25.02 -35.51
CA LYS A 144 -21.43 -24.57 -36.78
C LYS A 144 -20.53 -24.82 -38.00
N SER A 145 -19.21 -24.77 -37.82
CA SER A 145 -18.24 -24.89 -38.90
C SER A 145 -16.87 -25.35 -38.38
N VAL A 146 -16.13 -26.06 -39.23
CA VAL A 146 -14.73 -26.49 -38.99
C VAL A 146 -13.72 -25.36 -39.25
N SER A 147 -14.19 -24.21 -39.78
CA SER A 147 -13.33 -23.06 -40.06
C SER A 147 -12.89 -22.35 -38.79
N ALA A 148 -11.61 -21.94 -38.75
CA ALA A 148 -11.03 -21.22 -37.61
C ALA A 148 -11.75 -19.87 -37.35
N PRO A 149 -12.10 -19.56 -36.10
CA PRO A 149 -12.59 -18.23 -35.72
C PRO A 149 -11.59 -17.11 -36.00
N ARG A 150 -12.10 -15.92 -36.34
CA ARG A 150 -11.30 -14.67 -36.38
C ARG A 150 -10.63 -14.41 -35.01
N PHE A 151 -9.61 -13.57 -34.89
CA PHE A 151 -9.05 -13.15 -33.58
C PHE A 151 -8.60 -14.29 -32.60
N ILE A 152 -8.10 -15.42 -33.11
CA ILE A 152 -7.49 -16.46 -32.28
C ILE A 152 -6.02 -16.15 -31.94
N SER A 153 -5.35 -15.32 -32.75
CA SER A 153 -3.92 -15.08 -32.59
C SER A 153 -3.56 -14.45 -31.23
N PRO A 154 -2.40 -14.80 -30.63
CA PRO A 154 -1.93 -14.18 -29.38
C PRO A 154 -1.84 -12.65 -29.46
N ALA A 155 -1.36 -12.12 -30.60
CA ALA A 155 -1.29 -10.68 -30.84
C ALA A 155 -2.69 -10.02 -30.78
N SER A 156 -3.70 -10.62 -31.42
CA SER A 156 -5.06 -10.09 -31.35
C SER A 156 -5.67 -10.14 -29.94
N GLN A 157 -5.29 -11.12 -29.11
CA GLN A 157 -5.76 -11.20 -27.71
C GLN A 157 -5.16 -10.09 -26.86
N LEU A 158 -3.87 -9.80 -27.03
CA LEU A 158 -3.22 -8.68 -26.36
C LEU A 158 -3.86 -7.35 -26.76
N VAL A 159 -4.12 -7.13 -28.05
CA VAL A 159 -4.79 -5.90 -28.53
C VAL A 159 -6.17 -5.72 -27.89
N ILE A 160 -6.99 -6.79 -27.82
CA ILE A 160 -8.31 -6.73 -27.16
C ILE A 160 -8.16 -6.37 -25.68
N THR A 161 -7.20 -7.00 -24.98
CA THR A 161 -6.98 -6.77 -23.55
C THR A 161 -6.51 -5.34 -23.28
N PHE A 162 -5.54 -4.86 -24.04
CA PHE A 162 -5.06 -3.48 -23.96
C PHE A 162 -6.15 -2.47 -24.32
N SER A 163 -7.03 -2.77 -25.28
CA SER A 163 -8.14 -1.88 -25.63
C SER A 163 -9.12 -1.71 -24.47
N LEU A 164 -9.46 -2.80 -23.77
CA LEU A 164 -10.32 -2.75 -22.59
C LEU A 164 -9.68 -1.98 -21.43
N ILE A 165 -8.39 -2.20 -21.17
CA ILE A 165 -7.66 -1.47 -20.12
C ILE A 165 -7.52 0.01 -20.47
N SER A 166 -7.24 0.32 -21.73
CA SER A 166 -7.08 1.71 -22.19
C SER A 166 -8.35 2.51 -22.03
N LEU A 167 -9.52 1.89 -22.23
CA LEU A 167 -10.80 2.54 -21.99
C LEU A 167 -10.94 3.01 -20.54
N GLN A 168 -10.54 2.17 -19.58
CA GLN A 168 -10.52 2.55 -18.16
C GLN A 168 -9.51 3.67 -17.90
N LEU A 169 -8.28 3.53 -18.42
CA LEU A 169 -7.23 4.53 -18.20
C LEU A 169 -7.60 5.90 -18.77
N VAL A 170 -8.20 5.96 -19.96
CA VAL A 170 -8.69 7.20 -20.56
C VAL A 170 -9.77 7.83 -19.67
N GLY A 171 -10.71 7.03 -19.14
CA GLY A 171 -11.71 7.52 -18.19
C GLY A 171 -11.08 8.15 -16.93
N VAL A 172 -10.04 7.50 -16.39
CA VAL A 172 -9.31 8.02 -15.22
C VAL A 172 -8.51 9.28 -15.56
N CYS A 173 -7.87 9.32 -16.73
CA CYS A 173 -7.12 10.49 -17.17
C CYS A 173 -8.05 11.70 -17.40
N ILE A 174 -9.19 11.49 -18.06
CA ILE A 174 -10.20 12.55 -18.25
C ILE A 174 -10.71 13.03 -16.89
N TRP A 175 -10.98 12.10 -15.96
CA TRP A 175 -11.39 12.43 -14.60
C TRP A 175 -10.38 13.37 -13.93
N PHE A 176 -9.09 13.02 -13.93
CA PHE A 176 -8.04 13.85 -13.32
C PHE A 176 -7.82 15.21 -14.03
N ILE A 177 -8.17 15.32 -15.31
CA ILE A 177 -8.07 16.58 -16.06
C ILE A 177 -9.24 17.51 -15.70
N VAL A 178 -10.45 16.97 -15.57
CA VAL A 178 -11.65 17.74 -15.27
C VAL A 178 -11.67 18.17 -13.81
N ASP A 179 -11.40 17.23 -12.89
CA ASP A 179 -11.40 17.45 -11.45
C ASP A 179 -10.11 16.86 -10.83
N PRO A 180 -9.05 17.68 -10.67
CA PRO A 180 -7.86 17.25 -9.95
C PRO A 180 -8.21 17.00 -8.48
N SER A 181 -7.92 15.79 -7.98
CA SER A 181 -8.19 15.42 -6.59
C SER A 181 -7.31 16.25 -5.64
N HIS A 182 -7.92 17.15 -4.88
CA HIS A 182 -7.25 17.92 -3.83
C HIS A 182 -7.41 17.24 -2.47
N SER A 183 -6.49 17.49 -1.54
CA SER A 183 -6.63 17.01 -0.17
C SER A 183 -7.53 17.96 0.63
N VAL A 184 -8.57 17.43 1.26
CA VAL A 184 -9.52 18.20 2.09
C VAL A 184 -9.46 17.69 3.53
N ILE A 185 -9.58 18.61 4.49
CA ILE A 185 -9.66 18.27 5.91
C ILE A 185 -11.13 18.06 6.24
N ASP A 186 -11.50 16.81 6.49
CA ASP A 186 -12.85 16.40 6.85
C ASP A 186 -13.01 16.41 8.38
N TYR A 187 -13.93 17.22 8.89
CA TYR A 187 -14.25 17.35 10.32
C TYR A 187 -15.51 16.56 10.72
N GLU A 188 -16.13 15.86 9.77
CA GLU A 188 -17.46 15.27 9.92
C GLU A 188 -17.44 13.95 10.67
N ASP A 189 -16.36 13.17 10.53
CA ASP A 189 -16.16 11.81 11.08
C ASP A 189 -15.96 11.75 12.61
N GLN A 190 -15.82 12.91 13.29
CA GLN A 190 -15.66 13.03 14.74
C GLN A 190 -16.40 14.25 15.29
N ARG A 191 -17.69 14.37 14.97
CA ARG A 191 -18.52 15.52 15.34
C ARG A 191 -18.91 15.46 16.83
N THR A 192 -17.98 15.79 17.71
CA THR A 192 -18.30 15.96 19.13
C THR A 192 -19.18 17.19 19.35
N THR A 193 -20.20 17.11 20.23
CA THR A 193 -21.14 18.21 20.57
C THR A 193 -20.45 19.51 21.01
N ASN A 194 -19.19 19.41 21.47
CA ASN A 194 -18.36 20.57 21.81
C ASN A 194 -17.48 21.00 20.61
N PRO A 195 -17.67 22.21 20.06
CA PRO A 195 -16.88 22.71 18.91
C PRO A 195 -15.37 22.85 19.17
N HIS A 196 -14.92 22.75 20.42
CA HIS A 196 -13.50 22.78 20.81
C HIS A 196 -12.76 21.43 20.73
N PHE A 197 -13.47 20.31 20.53
CA PHE A 197 -12.88 18.96 20.41
C PHE A 197 -13.02 18.35 19.02
N ALA A 198 -13.54 19.11 18.05
CA ALA A 198 -13.66 18.69 16.66
C ALA A 198 -12.26 18.36 16.10
N ARG A 199 -12.07 17.12 15.67
CA ARG A 199 -10.84 16.62 15.05
C ARG A 199 -11.08 16.50 13.55
N GLY A 200 -10.12 16.97 12.75
CA GLY A 200 -10.16 16.85 11.29
C GLY A 200 -9.26 15.72 10.81
N ILE A 201 -9.75 14.89 9.88
CA ILE A 201 -8.98 13.86 9.17
C ILE A 201 -8.64 14.41 7.79
N LEU A 202 -7.35 14.42 7.42
CA LEU A 202 -6.93 14.78 6.07
C LEU A 202 -7.28 13.63 5.12
N LYS A 203 -8.30 13.84 4.29
CA LYS A 203 -8.79 12.88 3.28
C LYS A 203 -8.49 13.44 1.88
N CYS A 204 -8.40 12.56 0.88
CA CYS A 204 -8.44 13.00 -0.52
C CYS A 204 -9.90 13.29 -0.87
N ASP A 205 -10.16 14.44 -1.48
CA ASP A 205 -11.48 14.78 -2.00
C ASP A 205 -11.76 13.92 -3.24
N ILE A 206 -12.55 12.88 -3.05
CA ILE A 206 -13.03 11.97 -4.08
C ILE A 206 -14.54 11.95 -3.95
N SER A 207 -15.24 12.33 -5.01
CA SER A 207 -16.69 12.22 -5.04
C SER A 207 -17.12 10.75 -5.08
N ASP A 208 -18.20 10.43 -4.36
CA ASP A 208 -18.87 9.13 -4.44
C ASP A 208 -19.24 8.79 -5.89
N LEU A 209 -19.60 9.80 -6.70
CA LEU A 209 -19.90 9.62 -8.11
C LEU A 209 -18.66 9.10 -8.89
N SER A 210 -17.48 9.65 -8.62
CA SER A 210 -16.21 9.20 -9.24
C SER A 210 -15.91 7.76 -8.89
N LEU A 211 -16.11 7.40 -7.61
CA LEU A 211 -15.90 6.05 -7.13
C LEU A 211 -16.90 5.08 -7.78
N ILE A 212 -18.16 5.47 -7.88
CA ILE A 212 -19.22 4.69 -8.56
C ILE A 212 -18.88 4.51 -10.04
N CYS A 213 -18.41 5.56 -10.73
CA CYS A 213 -18.00 5.47 -12.13
C CYS A 213 -16.81 4.53 -12.34
N LEU A 214 -15.79 4.61 -11.48
CA LEU A 214 -14.59 3.75 -11.51
C LEU A 214 -14.94 2.28 -11.25
N LEU A 215 -15.76 2.02 -10.23
CA LEU A 215 -16.22 0.68 -9.88
C LEU A 215 -17.21 0.14 -10.90
N GLY A 216 -18.02 1.01 -11.51
CA GLY A 216 -19.06 0.65 -12.46
C GLY A 216 -18.51 -0.06 -13.71
N TYR A 217 -17.43 0.47 -14.30
CA TYR A 217 -16.79 -0.23 -15.42
C TYR A 217 -16.21 -1.58 -15.02
N SER A 218 -15.59 -1.66 -13.84
CA SER A 218 -15.07 -2.91 -13.28
C SER A 218 -16.18 -3.94 -13.03
N MET A 219 -17.36 -3.50 -12.59
CA MET A 219 -18.55 -4.32 -12.42
C MET A 219 -19.10 -4.83 -13.74
N LEU A 220 -19.18 -3.98 -14.76
CA LEU A 220 -19.61 -4.36 -16.11
C LEU A 220 -18.68 -5.44 -16.70
N LEU A 221 -17.36 -5.27 -16.54
CA LEU A 221 -16.38 -6.29 -16.95
C LEU A 221 -16.59 -7.60 -16.21
N MET A 222 -16.77 -7.56 -14.89
CA MET A 222 -16.99 -8.75 -14.07
C MET A 222 -18.27 -9.51 -14.47
N VAL A 223 -19.40 -8.81 -14.61
CA VAL A 223 -20.67 -9.41 -15.05
C VAL A 223 -20.52 -10.04 -16.43
N THR A 224 -19.88 -9.32 -17.36
CA THR A 224 -19.64 -9.82 -18.71
C THR A 224 -18.76 -11.08 -18.68
N CYS A 225 -17.68 -11.08 -17.90
CA CYS A 225 -16.83 -12.26 -17.68
C CYS A 225 -17.64 -13.44 -17.13
N THR A 226 -18.53 -13.21 -16.17
CA THR A 226 -19.36 -14.25 -15.55
C THR A 226 -20.35 -14.84 -16.54
N VAL A 227 -20.99 -14.01 -17.38
CA VAL A 227 -21.88 -14.47 -18.45
C VAL A 227 -21.13 -15.37 -19.43
N TYR A 228 -19.95 -14.96 -19.89
CA TYR A 228 -19.14 -15.79 -20.77
C TYR A 228 -18.64 -17.07 -20.09
N ALA A 229 -18.28 -17.01 -18.80
CA ALA A 229 -17.87 -18.18 -18.03
C ALA A 229 -19.01 -19.21 -17.91
N ILE A 230 -20.26 -18.75 -17.72
CA ILE A 230 -21.45 -19.61 -17.73
C ILE A 230 -21.64 -20.25 -19.11
N LYS A 231 -21.52 -19.48 -20.20
CA LYS A 231 -21.62 -20.02 -21.57
C LYS A 231 -20.54 -21.05 -21.88
N THR A 232 -19.37 -20.96 -21.25
CA THR A 232 -18.28 -21.92 -21.43
C THR A 232 -18.36 -23.15 -20.50
N ARG A 233 -19.41 -23.31 -19.68
CA ARG A 233 -19.56 -24.49 -18.80
C ARG A 233 -19.73 -25.81 -19.56
N GLY A 234 -20.29 -25.77 -20.77
CA GLY A 234 -20.49 -26.96 -21.62
C GLY A 234 -19.24 -27.42 -22.37
N VAL A 235 -18.07 -26.86 -22.08
CA VAL A 235 -16.79 -27.25 -22.69
C VAL A 235 -16.39 -28.64 -22.18
N PRO A 236 -16.01 -29.58 -23.06
CA PRO A 236 -15.61 -30.93 -22.66
C PRO A 236 -14.43 -30.92 -21.70
N GLU A 237 -14.40 -31.90 -20.79
CA GLU A 237 -13.41 -31.97 -19.70
C GLU A 237 -11.96 -32.09 -20.17
N THR A 238 -11.73 -32.42 -21.44
CA THR A 238 -10.40 -32.39 -22.07
C THR A 238 -9.77 -31.00 -22.03
N PHE A 239 -10.56 -29.93 -21.90
CA PHE A 239 -10.11 -28.57 -21.63
C PHE A 239 -10.27 -28.21 -20.15
N ASN A 240 -9.37 -28.74 -19.32
CA ASN A 240 -9.30 -28.53 -17.87
C ASN A 240 -9.23 -27.06 -17.40
N GLU A 241 -9.02 -26.12 -18.31
CA GLU A 241 -8.84 -24.70 -18.02
C GLU A 241 -10.15 -23.93 -17.79
N ALA A 242 -11.30 -24.43 -18.29
CA ALA A 242 -12.58 -23.71 -18.20
C ALA A 242 -13.23 -23.77 -16.79
N LYS A 243 -13.07 -24.88 -16.07
CA LYS A 243 -13.59 -25.09 -14.71
C LYS A 243 -13.01 -24.09 -13.68
N PRO A 244 -11.67 -23.92 -13.55
CA PRO A 244 -11.10 -22.97 -12.60
C PRO A 244 -11.46 -21.51 -12.95
N ILE A 245 -11.55 -21.16 -14.24
CA ILE A 245 -12.01 -19.82 -14.66
C ILE A 245 -13.44 -19.57 -14.16
N GLY A 246 -14.35 -20.53 -14.34
CA GLY A 246 -15.70 -20.45 -13.81
C GLY A 246 -15.73 -20.28 -12.30
N PHE A 247 -14.95 -21.07 -11.56
CA PHE A 247 -14.83 -20.96 -10.11
C PHE A 247 -14.40 -19.54 -9.69
N THR A 248 -13.30 -19.03 -10.24
CA THR A 248 -12.79 -17.68 -9.95
C THR A 248 -13.85 -16.60 -10.22
N MET A 249 -14.57 -16.69 -11.34
CA MET A 249 -15.63 -15.73 -11.64
C MET A 249 -16.74 -15.75 -10.59
N TYR A 250 -17.22 -16.92 -10.15
CA TYR A 250 -18.25 -17.00 -9.11
C TYR A 250 -17.76 -16.52 -7.75
N THR A 251 -16.53 -16.86 -7.34
CA THR A 251 -15.97 -16.38 -6.07
C THR A 251 -15.87 -14.86 -6.07
N THR A 252 -15.39 -14.27 -7.18
CA THR A 252 -15.25 -12.82 -7.27
C THR A 252 -16.60 -12.10 -7.22
N CYS A 253 -17.65 -12.62 -7.88
CA CYS A 253 -18.98 -12.03 -7.77
C CYS A 253 -19.50 -12.04 -6.32
N ILE A 254 -19.29 -13.12 -5.57
CA ILE A 254 -19.72 -13.21 -4.16
C ILE A 254 -18.96 -12.19 -3.30
N VAL A 255 -17.64 -12.10 -3.46
CA VAL A 255 -16.80 -11.12 -2.73
C VAL A 255 -17.28 -9.70 -3.00
N TRP A 256 -17.63 -9.38 -4.24
CA TRP A 256 -18.09 -8.05 -4.61
C TRP A 256 -19.50 -7.70 -4.14
N LEU A 257 -20.42 -8.68 -4.15
CA LEU A 257 -21.75 -8.53 -3.55
C LEU A 257 -21.67 -8.26 -2.04
N ALA A 258 -20.66 -8.81 -1.36
CA ALA A 258 -20.41 -8.51 0.05
C ALA A 258 -19.69 -7.17 0.25
N PHE A 259 -18.72 -6.84 -0.62
CA PHE A 259 -17.90 -5.62 -0.49
C PHE A 259 -18.72 -4.33 -0.61
N ILE A 260 -19.61 -4.21 -1.59
CA ILE A 260 -20.39 -2.99 -1.84
C ILE A 260 -21.19 -2.54 -0.61
N PRO A 261 -22.07 -3.36 0.00
CA PRO A 261 -22.85 -2.94 1.17
C PRO A 261 -21.97 -2.70 2.40
N ILE A 262 -20.86 -3.42 2.56
CA ILE A 262 -19.92 -3.16 3.66
C ILE A 262 -19.24 -1.82 3.47
N PHE A 263 -18.79 -1.50 2.25
CA PHE A 263 -18.10 -0.25 1.95
C PHE A 263 -19.01 0.97 2.16
N PHE A 264 -20.21 0.97 1.57
CA PHE A 264 -21.15 2.08 1.74
C PHE A 264 -21.80 2.10 3.13
N GLY A 265 -21.99 0.92 3.76
CA GLY A 265 -22.50 0.82 5.12
C GLY A 265 -21.51 1.36 6.15
N THR A 266 -20.22 1.11 5.95
CA THR A 266 -19.17 1.67 6.82
C THR A 266 -18.96 3.16 6.58
N SER A 267 -19.05 3.66 5.34
CA SER A 267 -18.97 5.10 5.07
C SER A 267 -20.13 5.88 5.72
N GLN A 268 -21.36 5.39 5.62
CA GLN A 268 -22.51 6.03 6.28
C GLN A 268 -22.53 5.87 7.81
N SER A 269 -21.93 4.81 8.35
CA SER A 269 -21.84 4.62 9.81
C SER A 269 -20.79 5.54 10.43
N ALA A 270 -19.75 5.88 9.67
CA ALA A 270 -18.72 6.83 10.08
C ALA A 270 -19.29 8.27 10.17
N GLU A 271 -20.23 8.61 9.27
CA GLU A 271 -20.95 9.89 9.25
C GLU A 271 -22.00 10.07 10.38
N LYS A 272 -22.35 8.98 11.09
CA LYS A 272 -23.39 8.96 12.13
C LYS A 272 -22.86 8.88 13.57
N VAL A 273 -21.57 9.11 13.79
CA VAL A 273 -20.93 9.13 15.13
C VAL A 273 -20.49 10.53 15.53
#